data_AF-A0AA48M537-F1
#
_entry.id   AF-A0AA48M537-F1
#
_cell.length_a   1.000
_cell.length_b   1.000
_cell.length_c   1.000
_cell.angle_alpha   90.00
_cell.angle_beta   90.00
_cell.angle_gamma   90.00
#
_symmetry.space_group_name_H-M   'P 1'
#
loop_
_entity.id
_entity.type
_entity.pdbx_description
1 polymer ?
#
loop_
_entity_poly.entity_id
_entity_poly.type
_entity_poly.pdbx_seq_one_letter_code
_entity_poly.pdbx_strand_id
1 'polypeptide(L)'
;MFVFRLIVQISLCLTVSTCLLSSAATAASSVSSGTQDDSIFKERLELFQQMELVYGIPWPYLAAIDQYERSMQRRTKQDSPEKEQQRRLTAINIPPARWCGELNPEDDDTDPVSIRFFGGIGADGDGDGKADRNNDMDVLAAMIRFLASYGFQHDDWRIGLWAYYKWDWAVKTITQFAAVYNKYQRLDLHDHHFPIPKRYNYSYHSTWGDPRGWGGRRIHEGTDIFAGYGTPVLSTGYGVIEVVGWNRYGGWRIGMRDMNNIYHYFAHLSSFRKGLKPGDIVEPGEVLGYVGSSGYGKPGTSGKFPPTCTTACTGTEATANGRLTRIPI
;
A
#
# COMPACT_ATOMS: atom_id res chain seq x y z
N MET A 1 37.16 -41.86 46.17
CA MET A 1 38.57 -41.69 46.58
C MET A 1 39.38 -41.56 45.29
N PHE A 2 39.76 -40.33 44.90
CA PHE A 2 41.10 -39.74 45.16
C PHE A 2 42.19 -40.63 44.54
N VAL A 3 42.97 -40.28 43.52
CA VAL A 3 43.96 -39.18 43.36
C VAL A 3 44.54 -39.36 41.93
N PHE A 4 44.53 -38.40 41.00
CA PHE A 4 45.54 -37.34 40.74
C PHE A 4 46.92 -37.80 40.18
N ARG A 5 47.37 -37.01 39.17
CA ARG A 5 48.74 -36.72 38.65
C ARG A 5 49.30 -37.56 37.50
N LEU A 6 49.57 -36.98 36.31
CA LEU A 6 50.64 -36.01 35.90
C LEU A 6 52.00 -36.75 35.85
N ILE A 7 52.74 -36.87 34.74
CA ILE A 7 53.57 -35.89 34.00
C ILE A 7 54.15 -36.65 32.77
N VAL A 8 54.53 -35.94 31.69
CA VAL A 8 55.77 -36.10 30.85
C VAL A 8 55.45 -35.52 29.45
N GLN A 9 55.81 -34.27 29.14
CA GLN A 9 57.11 -33.74 28.70
C GLN A 9 57.26 -33.71 27.16
N ILE A 10 57.12 -32.49 26.63
CA ILE A 10 57.90 -31.84 25.56
C ILE A 10 58.53 -32.76 24.50
N SER A 11 58.08 -32.63 23.25
CA SER A 11 59.01 -32.72 22.11
C SER A 11 58.59 -31.83 20.93
N LEU A 12 59.58 -31.07 20.50
CA LEU A 12 59.67 -30.15 19.38
C LEU A 12 59.57 -30.92 18.05
N CYS A 13 58.76 -30.47 17.08
CA CYS A 13 59.06 -30.68 15.66
C CYS A 13 58.22 -29.79 14.73
N LEU A 14 58.91 -28.97 13.94
CA LEU A 14 58.38 -28.29 12.75
C LEU A 14 57.84 -29.32 11.75
N THR A 15 56.63 -29.10 11.22
CA THR A 15 56.27 -29.51 9.85
C THR A 15 55.26 -28.54 9.25
N VAL A 16 55.66 -27.93 8.14
CA VAL A 16 54.80 -27.24 7.18
C VAL A 16 53.82 -28.24 6.56
N SER A 17 52.52 -27.96 6.56
CA SER A 17 51.57 -28.61 5.64
C SER A 17 50.28 -27.83 5.48
N THR A 18 50.16 -27.27 4.27
CA THR A 18 49.00 -27.28 3.38
C THR A 18 47.63 -26.87 3.91
N CYS A 19 47.13 -25.79 3.30
CA CYS A 19 45.72 -25.50 3.04
C CYS A 19 44.81 -26.72 3.09
N LEU A 20 43.92 -26.74 4.08
CA LEU A 20 42.67 -27.47 4.00
C LEU A 20 41.54 -26.45 4.11
N LEU A 21 40.91 -26.19 2.97
CA LEU A 21 39.64 -25.51 2.87
C LEU A 21 38.62 -26.29 3.72
N SER A 22 38.23 -25.71 4.85
CA SER A 22 37.02 -26.15 5.54
C SER A 22 35.82 -25.54 4.82
N SER A 23 35.23 -26.36 3.95
CA SER A 23 33.86 -26.21 3.47
C SER A 23 32.91 -26.29 4.67
N ALA A 24 32.55 -25.14 5.23
CA ALA A 24 31.33 -25.00 5.99
C ALA A 24 30.34 -24.28 5.06
N ALA A 25 29.60 -25.07 4.28
CA ALA A 25 28.44 -24.60 3.57
C ALA A 25 27.43 -24.09 4.61
N THR A 26 27.39 -22.78 4.81
CA THR A 26 26.27 -22.10 5.46
C THR A 26 25.07 -22.24 4.55
N ALA A 27 24.27 -23.28 4.79
CA ALA A 27 22.86 -23.27 4.45
C ALA A 27 22.19 -22.19 5.30
N ALA A 28 22.29 -20.94 4.84
CA ALA A 28 21.52 -19.84 5.41
C ALA A 28 20.08 -20.00 4.95
N SER A 29 19.25 -20.36 5.92
CA SER A 29 17.82 -20.55 5.88
C SER A 29 17.07 -19.46 5.10
N SER A 30 16.32 -19.86 4.08
CA SER A 30 15.30 -19.03 3.41
C SER A 30 13.98 -19.03 4.20
N VAL A 31 14.04 -18.86 5.52
CA VAL A 31 12.90 -18.78 6.43
C VAL A 31 13.12 -17.60 7.37
N SER A 32 12.91 -16.37 6.89
CA SER A 32 12.95 -15.18 7.78
C SER A 32 12.20 -13.93 7.30
N SER A 33 11.53 -13.92 6.14
CA SER A 33 10.74 -12.75 5.74
C SER A 33 9.36 -12.72 6.41
N GLY A 34 8.68 -13.87 6.53
CA GLY A 34 7.32 -13.92 7.11
C GLY A 34 7.27 -13.52 8.59
N THR A 35 8.25 -13.90 9.41
CA THR A 35 8.20 -13.67 10.86
C THR A 35 8.52 -12.23 11.28
N GLN A 36 9.35 -11.53 10.49
CA GLN A 36 9.74 -10.14 10.78
C GLN A 36 8.65 -9.16 10.35
N ASP A 37 8.07 -9.35 9.17
CA ASP A 37 6.97 -8.52 8.67
C ASP A 37 5.74 -8.66 9.58
N ASP A 38 5.42 -9.89 10.02
CA ASP A 38 4.32 -10.15 10.95
C ASP A 38 4.52 -9.44 12.31
N SER A 39 5.76 -9.36 12.81
CA SER A 39 6.08 -8.61 14.03
C SER A 39 5.83 -7.12 13.86
N ILE A 40 6.26 -6.54 12.73
CA ILE A 40 6.11 -5.11 12.45
C ILE A 40 4.63 -4.73 12.30
N PHE A 41 3.80 -5.55 11.65
CA PHE A 41 2.36 -5.27 11.55
C PHE A 41 1.69 -5.32 12.91
N LYS A 42 2.10 -6.26 13.77
CA LYS A 42 1.59 -6.36 15.13
C LYS A 42 1.95 -5.12 15.96
N GLU A 43 3.22 -4.73 15.99
CA GLU A 43 3.68 -3.54 16.71
C GLU A 43 2.96 -2.27 16.25
N ARG A 44 2.77 -2.11 14.93
CA ARG A 44 2.02 -0.97 14.37
C ARG A 44 0.54 -0.99 14.76
N LEU A 45 -0.10 -2.16 14.75
CA LEU A 45 -1.50 -2.28 15.15
C LEU A 45 -1.67 -1.94 16.63
N GLU A 46 -0.78 -2.45 17.49
CA GLU A 46 -0.75 -2.15 18.92
C GLU A 46 -0.58 -0.65 19.16
N LEU A 47 0.34 0.00 18.44
CA LEU A 47 0.53 1.46 18.47
C LEU A 47 -0.77 2.21 18.11
N PHE A 48 -1.43 1.87 17.01
CA PHE A 48 -2.67 2.57 16.62
C PHE A 48 -3.83 2.32 17.60
N GLN A 49 -3.94 1.11 18.14
CA GLN A 49 -4.94 0.77 19.16
C GLN A 49 -4.68 1.51 20.48
N GLN A 50 -3.41 1.66 20.87
CA GLN A 50 -3.02 2.48 22.00
C GLN A 50 -3.48 3.94 21.80
N MET A 51 -3.25 4.51 20.62
CA MET A 51 -3.72 5.87 20.32
C MET A 51 -5.24 5.99 20.30
N GLU A 52 -5.96 4.95 19.84
CA GLU A 52 -7.42 4.91 19.95
C GLU A 52 -7.89 4.96 21.41
N LEU A 53 -7.25 4.22 22.31
CA LEU A 53 -7.59 4.22 23.74
C LEU A 53 -7.35 5.58 24.39
N VAL A 54 -6.28 6.27 24.00
CA VAL A 54 -5.90 7.57 24.59
C VAL A 54 -6.76 8.71 24.04
N TYR A 55 -7.04 8.72 22.73
CA TYR A 55 -7.68 9.86 22.06
C TYR A 55 -9.11 9.60 21.60
N GLY A 56 -9.61 8.36 21.68
CA GLY A 56 -10.96 7.98 21.26
C GLY A 56 -11.17 7.97 19.74
N ILE A 57 -10.09 7.97 18.94
CA ILE A 57 -10.16 7.96 17.47
C ILE A 57 -9.98 6.53 16.98
N PRO A 58 -10.90 5.98 16.16
CA PRO A 58 -10.78 4.61 15.70
C PRO A 58 -9.46 4.35 14.96
N TRP A 59 -8.73 3.33 15.38
CA TRP A 59 -7.43 2.97 14.80
C TRP A 59 -7.42 2.84 13.26
N PRO A 60 -8.50 2.39 12.56
CA PRO A 60 -8.48 2.26 11.10
C PRO A 60 -8.20 3.58 10.38
N TYR A 61 -8.58 4.72 10.96
CA TYR A 61 -8.30 6.03 10.37
C TYR A 61 -6.81 6.39 10.47
N LEU A 62 -6.15 6.08 11.59
CA LEU A 62 -4.72 6.30 11.78
C LEU A 62 -3.90 5.40 10.84
N ALA A 63 -4.26 4.12 10.80
CA ALA A 63 -3.66 3.16 9.88
C ALA A 63 -3.84 3.56 8.41
N ALA A 64 -4.99 4.15 8.05
CA ALA A 64 -5.24 4.62 6.70
C ALA A 64 -4.38 5.81 6.28
N ILE A 65 -4.17 6.78 7.17
CA ILE A 65 -3.26 7.90 6.94
C ILE A 65 -1.84 7.36 6.74
N ASP A 66 -1.38 6.50 7.65
CA ASP A 66 -0.07 5.86 7.57
C ASP A 66 0.12 5.08 6.26
N GLN A 67 -0.87 4.28 5.86
CA GLN A 67 -0.82 3.52 4.61
C GLN A 67 -0.81 4.42 3.37
N TYR A 68 -1.56 5.53 3.39
CA TYR A 68 -1.52 6.52 2.32
C TYR A 68 -0.12 7.12 2.17
N GLU A 69 0.51 7.52 3.27
CA GLU A 69 1.88 8.06 3.30
C GLU A 69 2.90 7.04 2.75
N ARG A 70 2.80 5.77 3.15
CA ARG A 70 3.63 4.68 2.60
C ARG A 70 3.48 4.54 1.09
N SER A 71 2.24 4.61 0.59
CA SER A 71 1.95 4.48 -0.84
C SER A 71 2.56 5.63 -1.65
N MET A 72 2.66 6.81 -1.05
CA MET A 72 3.28 7.99 -1.67
C MET A 72 4.81 7.90 -1.65
N GLN A 73 5.42 7.45 -0.55
CA GLN A 73 6.87 7.35 -0.40
C GLN A 73 7.52 6.26 -1.27
N ARG A 74 6.82 5.14 -1.53
CA ARG A 74 7.33 4.08 -2.42
C ARG A 74 7.61 4.58 -3.84
N ARG A 75 7.02 5.71 -4.23
CA ARG A 75 7.17 6.30 -5.58
C ARG A 75 8.35 7.24 -5.69
N THR A 76 8.78 7.82 -4.57
CA THR A 76 9.88 8.78 -4.50
C THR A 76 11.23 8.11 -4.23
N LYS A 77 11.30 6.77 -4.09
CA LYS A 77 12.54 6.10 -3.72
C LYS A 77 13.63 6.17 -4.80
N GLN A 78 14.53 7.10 -4.56
CA GLN A 78 15.97 6.95 -4.68
C GLN A 78 16.51 7.13 -3.26
N ASP A 79 16.76 6.06 -2.49
CA ASP A 79 17.23 6.22 -1.10
C ASP A 79 18.34 5.24 -0.70
N SER A 80 19.27 5.80 0.08
CA SER A 80 20.53 5.26 0.60
C SER A 80 20.36 4.48 1.92
N PRO A 81 21.34 3.64 2.31
CA PRO A 81 21.27 2.74 3.47
C PRO A 81 21.05 3.43 4.83
N GLU A 82 21.52 4.67 5.02
CA GLU A 82 21.45 5.37 6.31
C GLU A 82 20.01 5.75 6.72
N LYS A 83 19.11 6.00 5.75
CA LYS A 83 17.68 6.29 6.02
C LYS A 83 16.89 5.05 6.46
N GLU A 84 17.42 3.85 6.26
CA GLU A 84 16.74 2.60 6.61
C GLU A 84 16.88 2.26 8.10
N GLN A 85 17.90 2.79 8.76
CA GLN A 85 18.25 2.47 10.16
C GLN A 85 17.56 3.37 11.20
N GLN A 86 16.99 4.51 10.76
CA GLN A 86 16.18 5.45 11.55
C GLN A 86 14.68 5.36 11.19
N ARG A 87 14.22 4.21 10.69
CA ARG A 87 12.84 4.08 10.24
C ARG A 87 11.89 3.96 11.43
N ARG A 88 11.16 5.05 11.70
CA ARG A 88 9.93 5.05 12.51
C ARG A 88 8.99 3.91 12.11
N LEU A 89 8.19 3.43 13.07
CA LEU A 89 7.16 2.43 12.82
C LEU A 89 6.09 2.97 11.86
N THR A 90 5.78 4.27 11.93
CA THR A 90 4.88 4.95 11.00
C THR A 90 5.63 5.66 9.88
N ALA A 91 4.98 5.79 8.72
CA ALA A 91 5.43 6.56 7.58
C ALA A 91 4.89 7.99 7.58
N ILE A 92 4.03 8.35 8.56
CA ILE A 92 3.48 9.69 8.66
C ILE A 92 4.64 10.67 8.84
N ASN A 93 4.79 11.59 7.89
CA ASN A 93 5.88 12.56 7.91
C ASN A 93 5.30 13.98 7.92
N ILE A 94 5.50 14.69 9.03
CA ILE A 94 5.06 16.07 9.18
C ILE A 94 6.26 16.98 8.83
N PRO A 95 6.12 17.89 7.84
CA PRO A 95 7.18 18.83 7.47
C PRO A 95 7.59 19.73 8.66
N PRO A 96 8.88 20.13 8.78
CA PRO A 96 9.37 20.98 9.87
C PRO A 96 8.51 22.24 10.07
N ALA A 97 8.28 22.99 8.99
CA ALA A 97 7.48 24.21 9.01
C ALA A 97 6.03 24.00 9.51
N ARG A 98 5.45 22.81 9.33
CA ARG A 98 4.12 22.50 9.91
C ARG A 98 4.22 22.02 11.34
N TRP A 99 5.27 21.26 11.67
CA TRP A 99 5.51 20.77 13.01
C TRP A 99 5.77 21.92 13.99
N CYS A 100 6.79 22.74 13.70
CA CYS A 100 7.26 23.83 14.55
C CYS A 100 6.45 25.14 14.35
N GLY A 101 5.82 25.31 13.19
CA GLY A 101 5.16 26.54 12.75
C GLY A 101 6.01 27.30 11.72
N GLU A 102 5.37 27.93 10.73
CA GLU A 102 6.08 28.51 9.57
C GLU A 102 7.04 29.66 9.92
N LEU A 103 6.84 30.29 11.08
CA LEU A 103 7.64 31.41 11.55
C LEU A 103 8.61 31.03 12.67
N ASN A 104 8.68 29.74 13.03
CA ASN A 104 9.62 29.26 14.03
C ASN A 104 11.03 29.26 13.42
N PRO A 105 12.02 29.96 14.03
CA PRO A 105 13.39 29.92 13.54
C PRO A 105 14.08 28.56 13.73
N GLU A 106 13.55 27.69 14.57
CA GLU A 106 14.09 26.36 14.91
C GLU A 106 13.26 25.25 14.25
N ASP A 107 13.78 24.65 13.17
CA ASP A 107 13.10 23.59 12.40
C ASP A 107 13.07 22.21 13.11
N ASP A 108 13.84 22.08 14.19
CA ASP A 108 13.94 20.90 15.07
C ASP A 108 13.52 21.21 16.51
N ASP A 109 12.75 22.28 16.71
CA ASP A 109 12.14 22.61 18.00
C ASP A 109 11.36 21.41 18.55
N THR A 110 11.62 21.09 19.82
CA THR A 110 10.97 20.01 20.58
C THR A 110 10.19 20.52 21.78
N ASP A 111 10.21 21.82 22.08
CA ASP A 111 9.44 22.40 23.19
C ASP A 111 7.98 22.60 22.77
N PRO A 112 7.01 21.86 23.35
CA PRO A 112 5.61 21.99 22.98
C PRO A 112 5.03 23.40 23.18
N VAL A 113 5.59 24.20 24.10
CA VAL A 113 5.14 25.57 24.35
C VAL A 113 5.59 26.50 23.23
N SER A 114 6.86 26.43 22.84
CA SER A 114 7.43 27.19 21.73
C SER A 114 6.75 26.84 20.41
N ILE A 115 6.63 25.55 20.11
CA ILE A 115 5.94 25.05 18.91
C ILE A 115 4.51 25.61 18.81
N ARG A 116 3.74 25.56 19.90
CA ARG A 116 2.37 26.09 19.92
C ARG A 116 2.34 27.61 19.76
N PHE A 117 3.32 28.34 20.31
CA PHE A 117 3.42 29.79 20.14
C PHE A 117 3.55 30.19 18.66
N PHE A 118 4.32 29.42 17.88
CA PHE A 118 4.47 29.63 16.43
C PHE A 118 3.35 28.99 15.59
N GLY A 119 2.33 28.42 16.23
CA GLY A 119 1.20 27.79 15.54
C GLY A 119 1.54 26.43 14.90
N GLY A 120 2.64 25.80 15.31
CA GLY A 120 2.99 24.45 14.91
C GLY A 120 2.05 23.40 15.51
N ILE A 121 1.96 22.25 14.85
CA ILE A 121 1.08 21.14 15.27
C ILE A 121 1.79 20.10 16.14
N GLY A 122 3.10 20.26 16.36
CA GLY A 122 3.91 19.34 17.17
C GLY A 122 3.33 19.14 18.57
N ALA A 123 3.40 17.90 19.04
CA ALA A 123 2.69 17.47 20.22
C ALA A 123 3.49 16.41 20.98
N ASP A 124 3.64 16.62 22.28
CA ASP A 124 4.06 15.57 23.22
C ASP A 124 2.91 14.56 23.39
N GLY A 125 3.13 13.36 22.86
CA GLY A 125 2.19 12.25 22.81
C GLY A 125 2.50 11.14 23.81
N ASP A 126 3.76 10.95 24.21
CA ASP A 126 4.15 9.96 25.22
C ASP A 126 4.32 10.54 26.64
N GLY A 127 4.28 11.86 26.79
CA GLY A 127 4.31 12.58 28.05
C GLY A 127 5.71 12.82 28.60
N ASP A 128 6.76 12.73 27.78
CA ASP A 128 8.15 12.95 28.21
C ASP A 128 8.56 14.43 28.32
N GLY A 129 7.64 15.34 27.96
CA GLY A 129 7.82 16.79 27.97
C GLY A 129 8.36 17.36 26.66
N LYS A 130 8.55 16.53 25.62
CA LYS A 130 9.05 16.93 24.30
C LYS A 130 8.06 16.56 23.21
N ALA A 131 8.07 17.35 22.15
CA ALA A 131 7.41 17.04 20.90
C ALA A 131 8.49 16.65 19.88
N ASP A 132 8.89 15.39 19.85
CA ASP A 132 9.89 14.86 18.94
C ASP A 132 9.26 14.33 17.63
N ARG A 133 9.67 14.89 16.50
CA ARG A 133 9.25 14.44 15.17
C ARG A 133 9.67 13.02 14.87
N ASN A 134 10.70 12.50 15.53
CA ASN A 134 11.20 11.14 15.33
C ASN A 134 10.51 10.10 16.22
N ASN A 135 9.62 10.53 17.11
CA ASN A 135 8.82 9.66 17.95
C ASN A 135 7.43 9.41 17.31
N ASP A 136 7.06 8.14 17.14
CA ASP A 136 5.79 7.76 16.53
C ASP A 136 4.56 8.20 17.36
N MET A 137 4.66 8.20 18.69
CA MET A 137 3.59 8.64 19.58
C MET A 137 3.32 10.13 19.42
N ASP A 138 4.37 10.94 19.36
CA ASP A 138 4.29 12.39 19.17
C ASP A 138 3.74 12.74 17.80
N VAL A 139 4.19 12.05 16.74
CA VAL A 139 3.69 12.24 15.38
C VAL A 139 2.21 11.90 15.27
N LEU A 140 1.79 10.78 15.86
CA LEU A 140 0.38 10.39 15.87
C LEU A 140 -0.45 11.35 16.73
N ALA A 141 0.05 11.77 17.89
CA ALA A 141 -0.60 12.75 18.75
C ALA A 141 -0.79 14.09 18.04
N ALA A 142 0.23 14.58 17.33
CA ALA A 142 0.18 15.80 16.53
C ALA A 142 -0.87 15.71 15.43
N MET A 143 -0.87 14.61 14.67
CA MET A 143 -1.86 14.37 13.62
C MET A 143 -3.29 14.29 14.19
N ILE A 144 -3.48 13.56 15.30
CA ILE A 144 -4.76 13.41 15.97
C ILE A 144 -5.27 14.76 16.48
N ARG A 145 -4.45 15.52 17.20
CA ARG A 145 -4.81 16.86 17.71
C ARG A 145 -5.18 17.80 16.57
N PHE A 146 -4.44 17.76 15.46
CA PHE A 146 -4.76 18.55 14.28
C PHE A 146 -6.13 18.17 13.71
N LEU A 147 -6.41 16.88 13.51
CA LEU A 147 -7.67 16.43 12.93
C LEU A 147 -8.86 16.67 13.88
N ALA A 148 -8.67 16.43 15.18
CA ALA A 148 -9.67 16.69 16.21
C ALA A 148 -10.05 18.17 16.33
N SER A 149 -9.19 19.10 15.90
CA SER A 149 -9.52 20.54 15.86
C SER A 149 -10.68 20.89 14.92
N TYR A 150 -11.00 20.00 13.96
CA TYR A 150 -12.14 20.16 13.05
C TYR A 150 -13.41 19.49 13.56
N GLY A 151 -13.30 18.60 14.56
CA GLY A 151 -14.42 17.84 15.13
C GLY A 151 -14.19 16.33 15.12
N PHE A 152 -15.14 15.60 15.71
CA PHE A 152 -15.06 14.14 15.90
C PHE A 152 -16.07 13.38 15.03
N GLN A 153 -16.94 14.07 14.28
CA GLN A 153 -17.87 13.41 13.36
C GLN A 153 -17.17 12.96 12.09
N HIS A 154 -17.78 12.01 11.36
CA HIS A 154 -17.21 11.49 10.12
C HIS A 154 -16.98 12.59 9.06
N ASP A 155 -17.89 13.56 8.94
CA ASP A 155 -17.75 14.67 8.00
C ASP A 155 -16.64 15.65 8.43
N ASP A 156 -16.49 15.90 9.73
CA ASP A 156 -15.43 16.75 10.30
C ASP A 156 -14.04 16.17 10.00
N TRP A 157 -13.91 14.85 10.09
CA TRP A 157 -12.67 14.14 9.77
C TRP A 157 -12.23 14.39 8.31
N ARG A 158 -13.18 14.39 7.38
CA ARG A 158 -12.89 14.67 5.96
C ARG A 158 -12.42 16.10 5.75
N ILE A 159 -12.99 17.06 6.49
CA ILE A 159 -12.56 18.46 6.47
C ILE A 159 -11.13 18.56 7.01
N GLY A 160 -10.81 17.91 8.12
CA GLY A 160 -9.46 17.86 8.68
C GLY A 160 -8.43 17.26 7.72
N LEU A 161 -8.75 16.12 7.10
CA LEU A 161 -7.89 15.52 6.08
C LEU A 161 -7.69 16.43 4.88
N TRP A 162 -8.76 17.08 4.38
CA TRP A 162 -8.63 18.05 3.29
C TRP A 162 -7.79 19.25 3.72
N ALA A 163 -7.96 19.75 4.94
CA ALA A 163 -7.17 20.86 5.45
C ALA A 163 -5.68 20.51 5.58
N TYR A 164 -5.36 19.26 5.93
CA TYR A 164 -3.99 18.76 6.00
C TYR A 164 -3.38 18.56 4.60
N TYR A 165 -4.02 17.75 3.75
CA TYR A 165 -3.48 17.28 2.47
C TYR A 165 -3.77 18.22 1.29
N LYS A 166 -4.76 19.09 1.41
CA LYS A 166 -5.27 20.03 0.39
C LYS A 166 -5.80 19.36 -0.90
N TRP A 167 -5.97 18.04 -0.92
CA TRP A 167 -6.28 17.26 -2.12
C TRP A 167 -7.46 16.31 -1.87
N ASP A 168 -8.55 16.45 -2.62
CA ASP A 168 -9.75 15.58 -2.49
C ASP A 168 -9.43 14.09 -2.71
N TRP A 169 -8.47 13.82 -3.59
CA TRP A 169 -8.01 12.48 -3.88
C TRP A 169 -7.37 11.80 -2.67
N ALA A 170 -6.60 12.54 -1.88
CA ALA A 170 -5.99 12.04 -0.65
C ALA A 170 -7.08 11.66 0.35
N VAL A 171 -8.05 12.55 0.57
CA VAL A 171 -9.20 12.31 1.47
C VAL A 171 -9.98 11.07 1.04
N LYS A 172 -10.28 10.94 -0.25
CA LYS A 172 -10.98 9.78 -0.80
C LYS A 172 -10.20 8.49 -0.55
N THR A 173 -8.91 8.48 -0.85
CA THR A 173 -8.05 7.29 -0.72
C THR A 173 -7.90 6.87 0.74
N ILE A 174 -7.63 7.82 1.64
CA ILE A 174 -7.54 7.56 3.08
C ILE A 174 -8.88 7.01 3.61
N THR A 175 -10.01 7.57 3.16
CA THR A 175 -11.34 7.07 3.55
C THR A 175 -11.56 5.63 3.07
N GLN A 176 -11.13 5.30 1.85
CA GLN A 176 -11.18 3.94 1.31
C GLN A 176 -10.31 2.98 2.12
N PHE A 177 -9.08 3.36 2.45
CA PHE A 177 -8.18 2.54 3.27
C PHE A 177 -8.76 2.31 4.66
N ALA A 178 -9.33 3.34 5.30
CA ALA A 178 -9.98 3.22 6.59
C ALA A 178 -11.16 2.24 6.54
N ALA A 179 -11.97 2.29 5.48
CA ALA A 179 -13.08 1.37 5.30
C ALA A 179 -12.60 -0.10 5.14
N VAL A 180 -11.51 -0.31 4.40
CA VAL A 180 -10.89 -1.64 4.24
C VAL A 180 -10.35 -2.17 5.58
N TYR A 181 -9.58 -1.36 6.31
CA TYR A 181 -9.08 -1.74 7.63
C TYR A 181 -10.21 -2.00 8.63
N ASN A 182 -11.26 -1.19 8.59
CA ASN A 182 -12.44 -1.39 9.43
C ASN A 182 -13.17 -2.70 9.11
N LYS A 183 -13.17 -3.17 7.86
CA LYS A 183 -13.79 -4.45 7.47
C LYS A 183 -12.98 -5.65 7.96
N TYR A 184 -11.67 -5.65 7.73
CA TYR A 184 -10.83 -6.84 7.97
C TYR A 184 -10.16 -6.87 9.35
N GLN A 185 -10.13 -5.74 10.06
CA GLN A 185 -9.57 -5.60 11.40
C GLN A 185 -8.11 -6.07 11.54
N ARG A 186 -7.30 -5.91 10.48
CA ARG A 186 -5.88 -6.30 10.43
C ARG A 186 -5.10 -5.44 9.42
N LEU A 187 -3.78 -5.32 9.58
CA LEU A 187 -2.93 -4.44 8.74
C LEU A 187 -2.29 -5.15 7.52
N ASP A 188 -2.09 -6.46 7.63
CA ASP A 188 -1.43 -7.36 6.69
C ASP A 188 -2.34 -7.73 5.50
N LEU A 189 -2.71 -6.69 4.72
CA LEU A 189 -3.59 -6.78 3.55
C LEU A 189 -2.78 -6.65 2.25
N HIS A 190 -1.81 -7.54 2.07
CA HIS A 190 -0.85 -7.52 0.96
C HIS A 190 -0.97 -8.70 0.00
N ASP A 191 -1.94 -9.59 0.23
CA ASP A 191 -2.17 -10.72 -0.65
C ASP A 191 -2.60 -10.26 -2.05
N HIS A 192 -2.12 -10.98 -3.06
CA HIS A 192 -2.43 -10.73 -4.46
C HIS A 192 -2.94 -12.00 -5.14
N HIS A 193 -3.81 -11.82 -6.14
CA HIS A 193 -4.37 -12.92 -6.91
C HIS A 193 -4.33 -12.63 -8.41
N PHE A 194 -4.07 -13.65 -9.22
CA PHE A 194 -4.14 -13.51 -10.68
C PHE A 194 -5.61 -13.29 -11.11
N PRO A 195 -5.92 -12.36 -12.03
CA PRO A 195 -7.31 -11.97 -12.33
C PRO A 195 -8.16 -13.06 -12.99
N ILE A 196 -7.57 -14.16 -13.46
CA ILE A 196 -8.30 -15.32 -13.99
C ILE A 196 -8.05 -16.55 -13.09
N PRO A 197 -9.09 -17.33 -12.71
CA PRO A 197 -8.89 -18.53 -11.90
C PRO A 197 -8.09 -19.60 -12.64
N LYS A 198 -7.16 -20.28 -11.96
CA LYS A 198 -6.26 -21.32 -12.52
C LYS A 198 -6.96 -22.48 -13.24
N ARG A 199 -8.25 -22.73 -12.94
CA ARG A 199 -9.05 -23.81 -13.56
C ARG A 199 -9.56 -23.51 -14.97
N TYR A 200 -9.38 -22.28 -15.47
CA TYR A 200 -9.80 -21.88 -16.81
C TYR A 200 -8.61 -21.85 -17.76
N ASN A 201 -8.87 -22.14 -19.04
CA ASN A 201 -7.89 -21.92 -20.09
C ASN A 201 -7.81 -20.43 -20.41
N TYR A 202 -6.61 -19.87 -20.30
CA TYR A 202 -6.32 -18.50 -20.70
C TYR A 202 -4.93 -18.40 -21.33
N SER A 203 -4.73 -17.36 -22.12
CA SER A 203 -3.40 -16.97 -22.62
C SER A 203 -3.22 -15.47 -22.44
N TYR A 204 -2.00 -15.06 -22.13
CA TYR A 204 -1.61 -13.67 -22.04
C TYR A 204 -0.17 -13.53 -22.52
N HIS A 205 0.14 -12.38 -23.06
CA HIS A 205 1.49 -11.94 -23.34
C HIS A 205 1.54 -10.44 -23.07
N SER A 206 2.73 -9.89 -22.90
CA SER A 206 2.85 -8.44 -22.81
C SER A 206 2.39 -7.84 -24.14
N THR A 207 1.25 -7.16 -24.09
CA THR A 207 0.70 -6.38 -25.21
C THR A 207 0.99 -4.89 -25.03
N TRP A 208 1.93 -4.55 -24.15
CA TRP A 208 2.26 -3.16 -23.86
C TRP A 208 2.86 -2.47 -25.09
N GLY A 209 2.30 -1.33 -25.46
CA GLY A 209 2.74 -0.56 -26.62
C GLY A 209 2.14 -1.02 -27.95
N ASP A 210 1.36 -2.11 -27.97
CA ASP A 210 0.73 -2.61 -29.19
C ASP A 210 -0.26 -1.60 -29.76
N PRO A 211 -0.32 -1.46 -31.10
CA PRO A 211 -1.25 -0.54 -31.74
C PRO A 211 -2.71 -1.00 -31.55
N ARG A 212 -3.60 -0.07 -31.20
CA ARG A 212 -5.06 -0.32 -31.16
C ARG A 212 -5.70 0.23 -32.43
N GLY A 213 -6.28 -0.66 -33.24
CA GLY A 213 -6.85 -0.30 -34.55
C GLY A 213 -8.13 0.54 -34.49
N TRP A 214 -8.81 0.63 -33.35
CA TRP A 214 -10.07 1.37 -33.22
C TRP A 214 -9.91 2.69 -32.44
N GLY A 215 -10.36 3.78 -33.05
CA GLY A 215 -10.35 5.11 -32.43
C GLY A 215 -9.07 5.93 -32.62
N GLY A 216 -8.31 5.68 -33.69
CA GLY A 216 -7.10 6.46 -34.06
C GLY A 216 -5.79 5.79 -33.65
N ARG A 217 -4.67 6.54 -33.73
CA ARG A 217 -3.35 6.07 -33.30
C ARG A 217 -3.30 6.02 -31.77
N ARG A 218 -3.56 4.84 -31.21
CA ARG A 218 -3.50 4.57 -29.78
C ARG A 218 -2.56 3.40 -29.52
N ILE A 219 -1.85 3.47 -28.40
CA ILE A 219 -1.09 2.35 -27.86
C ILE A 219 -1.89 1.65 -26.77
N HIS A 220 -1.61 0.36 -26.57
CA HIS A 220 -2.18 -0.41 -25.49
C HIS A 220 -1.35 -0.25 -24.21
N GLU A 221 -1.96 0.26 -23.15
CA GLU A 221 -1.32 0.51 -21.85
C GLU A 221 -1.84 -0.51 -20.81
N GLY A 222 -1.77 -1.79 -21.17
CA GLY A 222 -2.27 -2.90 -20.37
C GLY A 222 -1.87 -4.26 -20.93
N THR A 223 -2.37 -5.33 -20.31
CA THR A 223 -2.21 -6.71 -20.75
C THR A 223 -3.58 -7.28 -21.11
N ASP A 224 -3.70 -7.83 -22.32
CA ASP A 224 -4.88 -8.58 -22.72
C ASP A 224 -4.74 -10.04 -22.27
N ILE A 225 -5.70 -10.50 -21.46
CA ILE A 225 -5.80 -11.90 -21.03
C ILE A 225 -6.96 -12.52 -21.78
N PHE A 226 -6.63 -13.33 -22.79
CA PHE A 226 -7.61 -14.06 -23.59
C PHE A 226 -8.11 -15.26 -22.81
N ALA A 227 -9.43 -15.35 -22.65
CA ALA A 227 -10.09 -16.45 -21.96
C ALA A 227 -11.50 -16.64 -22.54
N GLY A 228 -12.12 -17.79 -22.28
CA GLY A 228 -13.47 -18.07 -22.76
C GLY A 228 -14.50 -17.03 -22.29
N TYR A 229 -15.48 -16.71 -23.13
CA TYR A 229 -16.59 -15.82 -22.74
C TYR A 229 -17.28 -16.36 -21.49
N GLY A 230 -17.56 -15.48 -20.52
CA GLY A 230 -18.16 -15.89 -19.24
C GLY A 230 -17.15 -16.41 -18.21
N THR A 231 -15.85 -16.46 -18.52
CA THR A 231 -14.81 -16.78 -17.51
C THR A 231 -14.86 -15.75 -16.37
N PRO A 232 -14.85 -16.15 -15.09
CA PRO A 232 -14.81 -15.20 -13.98
C PRO A 232 -13.55 -14.35 -14.01
N VAL A 233 -13.71 -13.04 -13.78
CA VAL A 233 -12.63 -12.09 -13.54
C VAL A 233 -12.60 -11.79 -12.05
N LEU A 234 -11.44 -11.99 -11.43
CA LEU A 234 -11.24 -11.91 -9.99
C LEU A 234 -10.52 -10.62 -9.60
N SER A 235 -10.76 -10.18 -8.37
CA SER A 235 -9.99 -9.10 -7.76
C SER A 235 -8.52 -9.52 -7.60
N THR A 236 -7.62 -8.60 -7.91
CA THR A 236 -6.16 -8.79 -7.84
C THR A 236 -5.57 -8.51 -6.47
N GLY A 237 -6.33 -7.89 -5.57
CA GLY A 237 -5.86 -7.43 -4.26
C GLY A 237 -7.02 -7.05 -3.34
N TYR A 238 -6.70 -6.67 -2.09
CA TYR A 238 -7.66 -5.97 -1.23
C TYR A 238 -7.85 -4.54 -1.72
N GLY A 239 -9.09 -4.08 -1.80
CA GLY A 239 -9.35 -2.74 -2.31
C GLY A 239 -10.81 -2.35 -2.31
N VAL A 240 -11.06 -1.16 -2.87
CA VAL A 240 -12.40 -0.58 -3.02
C VAL A 240 -12.73 -0.39 -4.48
N ILE A 241 -13.93 -0.77 -4.88
CA ILE A 241 -14.45 -0.51 -6.22
C ILE A 241 -14.72 0.98 -6.38
N GLU A 242 -14.04 1.62 -7.31
CA GLU A 242 -14.21 3.05 -7.59
C GLU A 242 -15.20 3.29 -8.73
N VAL A 243 -15.25 2.38 -9.70
CA VAL A 243 -16.09 2.55 -10.89
C VAL A 243 -16.62 1.22 -11.39
N VAL A 244 -17.90 1.20 -11.74
CA VAL A 244 -18.56 0.09 -12.45
C VAL A 244 -19.39 0.73 -13.56
N GLY A 245 -19.22 0.29 -14.80
CA GLY A 245 -20.06 0.80 -15.89
C GLY A 245 -19.40 0.79 -17.27
N TRP A 246 -20.06 1.45 -18.21
CA TRP A 246 -19.66 1.51 -19.61
C TRP A 246 -18.67 2.64 -19.90
N ASN A 247 -17.64 2.37 -20.71
CA ASN A 247 -16.96 3.40 -21.48
C ASN A 247 -16.82 2.97 -22.96
N ARG A 248 -16.60 3.96 -23.84
CA ARG A 248 -16.58 3.72 -25.30
C ARG A 248 -15.52 2.73 -25.76
N TYR A 249 -14.38 2.67 -25.07
CA TYR A 249 -13.21 1.89 -25.49
C TYR A 249 -13.18 0.51 -24.85
N GLY A 250 -13.18 0.46 -23.51
CA GLY A 250 -13.16 -0.76 -22.70
C GLY A 250 -14.53 -1.40 -22.48
N GLY A 251 -15.63 -0.85 -22.99
CA GLY A 251 -16.95 -1.43 -22.81
C GLY A 251 -17.38 -1.46 -21.35
N TRP A 252 -17.94 -2.58 -20.90
CA TRP A 252 -18.21 -2.81 -19.48
C TRP A 252 -16.89 -2.99 -18.74
N ARG A 253 -16.63 -2.10 -17.79
CA ARG A 253 -15.38 -2.07 -17.04
C ARG A 253 -15.57 -1.81 -15.55
N ILE A 254 -14.63 -2.34 -14.78
CA ILE A 254 -14.50 -2.15 -13.34
C ILE A 254 -13.17 -1.45 -13.07
N GLY A 255 -13.21 -0.45 -12.19
CA GLY A 255 -12.04 0.21 -11.62
C GLY A 255 -11.99 -0.07 -10.13
N MET A 256 -10.85 -0.55 -9.65
CA MET A 256 -10.61 -0.85 -8.24
C MET A 256 -9.34 -0.14 -7.76
N ARG A 257 -9.35 0.39 -6.55
CA ARG A 257 -8.15 0.92 -5.89
C ARG A 257 -7.70 -0.01 -4.78
N ASP A 258 -6.45 -0.46 -4.83
CA ASP A 258 -5.89 -1.33 -3.80
C ASP A 258 -5.25 -0.54 -2.64
N MET A 259 -4.84 -1.27 -1.59
CA MET A 259 -4.17 -0.71 -0.41
C MET A 259 -2.81 -0.08 -0.69
N ASN A 260 -2.20 -0.31 -1.86
CA ASN A 260 -0.97 0.35 -2.30
C ASN A 260 -1.24 1.59 -3.17
N ASN A 261 -2.50 2.04 -3.22
CA ASN A 261 -2.95 3.17 -4.04
C ASN A 261 -2.75 2.94 -5.55
N ILE A 262 -2.76 1.67 -5.97
CA ILE A 262 -2.70 1.25 -7.36
C ILE A 262 -4.14 1.08 -7.86
N TYR A 263 -4.40 1.65 -9.03
CA TYR A 263 -5.66 1.48 -9.74
C TYR A 263 -5.60 0.27 -10.66
N HIS A 264 -6.47 -0.69 -10.43
CA HIS A 264 -6.66 -1.88 -11.24
C HIS A 264 -7.88 -1.67 -12.14
N TYR A 265 -7.67 -1.82 -13.44
CA TYR A 265 -8.68 -1.62 -14.46
C TYR A 265 -8.98 -2.95 -15.17
N PHE A 266 -10.24 -3.38 -15.13
CA PHE A 266 -10.72 -4.59 -15.79
C PHE A 266 -11.75 -4.19 -16.85
N ALA A 267 -11.51 -4.55 -18.11
CA ALA A 267 -12.35 -4.14 -19.22
C ALA A 267 -12.79 -5.31 -20.12
N HIS A 268 -13.66 -4.96 -21.06
CA HIS A 268 -14.28 -5.83 -22.04
C HIS A 268 -15.20 -6.89 -21.42
N LEU A 269 -15.70 -6.64 -20.22
CA LEU A 269 -16.53 -7.59 -19.49
C LEU A 269 -17.85 -7.86 -20.20
N SER A 270 -18.40 -9.06 -20.06
CA SER A 270 -19.75 -9.39 -20.52
C SER A 270 -20.80 -8.93 -19.52
N SER A 271 -20.49 -9.06 -18.23
CA SER A 271 -21.35 -8.70 -17.11
C SER A 271 -20.54 -8.50 -15.84
N PHE A 272 -21.14 -7.84 -14.85
CA PHE A 272 -20.59 -7.67 -13.52
C PHE A 272 -21.13 -8.75 -12.57
N ARG A 273 -20.43 -9.01 -11.47
CA ARG A 273 -21.03 -9.75 -10.35
C ARG A 273 -22.31 -9.02 -9.90
N LYS A 274 -23.37 -9.79 -9.64
CA LYS A 274 -24.63 -9.25 -9.14
C LYS A 274 -24.40 -8.40 -7.89
N GLY A 275 -24.93 -7.18 -7.90
CA GLY A 275 -24.88 -6.25 -6.77
C GLY A 275 -23.57 -5.47 -6.61
N LEU A 276 -22.57 -5.69 -7.47
CA LEU A 276 -21.32 -4.94 -7.43
C LEU A 276 -21.58 -3.46 -7.77
N LYS A 277 -21.12 -2.56 -6.89
CA LYS A 277 -21.27 -1.10 -7.04
C LYS A 277 -20.03 -0.34 -6.52
N PRO A 278 -19.84 0.92 -6.93
CA PRO A 278 -18.82 1.78 -6.33
C PRO A 278 -18.96 1.85 -4.80
N GLY A 279 -17.84 1.80 -4.10
CA GLY A 279 -17.77 1.74 -2.63
C GLY A 279 -17.69 0.33 -2.05
N ASP A 280 -17.95 -0.72 -2.84
CA ASP A 280 -17.81 -2.09 -2.35
C ASP A 280 -16.33 -2.42 -2.04
N ILE A 281 -16.09 -3.03 -0.88
CA ILE A 281 -14.77 -3.52 -0.46
C ILE A 281 -14.62 -4.98 -0.89
N VAL A 282 -13.57 -5.27 -1.63
CA VAL A 282 -13.26 -6.60 -2.17
C VAL A 282 -11.96 -7.17 -1.61
N GLU A 283 -11.82 -8.48 -1.65
CA GLU A 283 -10.60 -9.22 -1.31
C GLU A 283 -10.01 -9.96 -2.52
N PRO A 284 -8.71 -10.32 -2.50
CA PRO A 284 -8.08 -11.03 -3.60
C PRO A 284 -8.81 -12.35 -3.92
N GLY A 285 -9.05 -12.62 -5.20
CA GLY A 285 -9.75 -13.82 -5.64
C GLY A 285 -11.28 -13.70 -5.66
N GLU A 286 -11.85 -12.60 -5.16
CA GLU A 286 -13.29 -12.35 -5.21
C GLU A 286 -13.76 -12.05 -6.65
N VAL A 287 -14.87 -12.63 -7.09
CA VAL A 287 -15.38 -12.44 -8.48
C VAL A 287 -15.89 -11.01 -8.66
N LEU A 288 -15.32 -10.27 -9.60
CA LEU A 288 -15.74 -8.90 -9.96
C LEU A 288 -16.73 -8.90 -11.13
N GLY A 289 -16.52 -9.78 -12.10
CA GLY A 289 -17.34 -9.86 -13.30
C GLY A 289 -16.93 -11.03 -14.16
N TYR A 290 -17.29 -10.97 -15.44
CA TYR A 290 -17.07 -12.08 -16.35
C TYR A 290 -16.49 -11.57 -17.68
N VAL A 291 -15.53 -12.33 -18.22
CA VAL A 291 -14.90 -12.08 -19.51
C VAL A 291 -15.96 -11.92 -20.60
N GLY A 292 -15.76 -10.98 -21.50
CA GLY A 292 -16.62 -10.73 -22.64
C GLY A 292 -15.85 -10.14 -23.80
N SER A 293 -16.58 -9.49 -24.70
CA SER A 293 -16.04 -8.81 -25.88
C SER A 293 -16.69 -7.44 -26.06
N SER A 294 -17.00 -6.78 -24.95
CA SER A 294 -17.75 -5.52 -24.96
C SER A 294 -16.84 -4.31 -25.18
N GLY A 295 -17.29 -3.33 -25.97
CA GLY A 295 -16.55 -2.09 -26.21
C GLY A 295 -16.59 -1.62 -27.66
N TYR A 296 -15.74 -0.64 -27.98
CA TYR A 296 -15.63 -0.02 -29.30
C TYR A 296 -16.96 0.49 -29.86
N GLY A 297 -17.75 1.19 -29.04
CA GLY A 297 -19.04 1.72 -29.49
C GLY A 297 -19.90 2.34 -28.41
N LYS A 298 -21.20 2.46 -28.72
CA LYS A 298 -22.25 2.89 -27.79
C LYS A 298 -22.47 1.82 -26.71
N PRO A 299 -23.06 2.18 -25.55
CA PRO A 299 -23.41 1.22 -24.49
C PRO A 299 -24.04 -0.07 -25.04
N GLY A 300 -23.50 -1.21 -24.63
CA GLY A 300 -23.97 -2.54 -25.06
C GLY A 300 -23.30 -3.12 -26.31
N THR A 301 -22.40 -2.39 -26.96
CA THR A 301 -21.65 -2.92 -28.12
C THR A 301 -20.81 -4.14 -27.71
N SER A 302 -20.91 -5.25 -28.44
CA SER A 302 -20.11 -6.47 -28.20
C SER A 302 -19.77 -7.20 -29.50
N GLY A 303 -18.82 -8.14 -29.44
CA GLY A 303 -18.48 -9.03 -30.57
C GLY A 303 -17.54 -8.44 -31.64
N LYS A 304 -16.94 -7.28 -31.39
CA LYS A 304 -16.01 -6.63 -32.33
C LYS A 304 -14.58 -7.18 -32.30
N PHE A 305 -14.28 -8.04 -31.33
CA PHE A 305 -12.98 -8.68 -31.10
C PHE A 305 -13.20 -9.95 -30.25
N PRO A 306 -12.20 -10.86 -30.17
CA PRO A 306 -12.29 -12.08 -29.38
C PRO A 306 -12.55 -11.78 -27.90
N PRO A 307 -13.19 -12.70 -27.15
CA PRO A 307 -13.36 -12.54 -25.71
C PRO A 307 -12.03 -12.37 -24.99
N THR A 308 -11.92 -11.31 -24.20
CA THR A 308 -10.69 -10.94 -23.49
C THR A 308 -11.03 -10.15 -22.24
N CYS A 309 -10.20 -10.28 -21.20
CA CYS A 309 -10.15 -9.31 -20.12
C CYS A 309 -8.89 -8.47 -20.29
N THR A 310 -9.04 -7.20 -20.64
CA THR A 310 -7.92 -6.26 -20.56
C THR A 310 -7.74 -5.86 -19.12
N THR A 311 -6.55 -6.14 -18.58
CA THR A 311 -6.13 -5.67 -17.26
C THR A 311 -5.06 -4.61 -17.40
N ALA A 312 -5.24 -3.47 -16.74
CA ALA A 312 -4.21 -2.44 -16.65
C ALA A 312 -4.06 -1.99 -15.19
N CYS A 313 -2.81 -1.79 -14.77
CA CYS A 313 -2.48 -1.23 -13.47
C CYS A 313 -1.88 0.14 -13.68
N THR A 314 -2.36 1.12 -12.92
CA THR A 314 -1.86 2.49 -12.99
C THR A 314 -1.71 3.05 -11.61
N GLY A 315 -0.70 3.90 -11.43
CA GLY A 315 -0.60 4.74 -10.26
C GLY A 315 -1.81 5.68 -10.09
N THR A 316 -1.87 6.35 -8.94
CA THR A 316 -2.85 7.36 -8.46
C THR A 316 -3.61 8.21 -9.48
N GLU A 317 -3.08 8.51 -10.66
CA GLU A 317 -3.69 9.44 -11.62
C GLU A 317 -4.49 8.74 -12.73
N ALA A 318 -5.17 7.64 -12.41
CA ALA A 318 -6.26 7.17 -13.24
C ALA A 318 -7.47 8.11 -13.09
N THR A 319 -7.44 9.24 -13.79
CA THR A 319 -8.63 10.07 -13.94
C THR A 319 -9.72 9.25 -14.64
N ALA A 320 -10.99 9.51 -14.27
CA ALA A 320 -12.20 8.92 -14.87
C ALA A 320 -12.26 9.01 -16.42
N ASN A 321 -11.33 9.75 -17.03
CA ASN A 321 -11.16 9.96 -18.46
C ASN A 321 -10.25 8.92 -19.16
N GLY A 322 -9.75 7.90 -18.44
CA GLY A 322 -9.07 6.76 -19.07
C GLY A 322 -7.66 7.06 -19.58
N ARG A 323 -6.94 8.01 -18.95
CA ARG A 323 -5.50 8.17 -19.15
C ARG A 323 -4.78 7.34 -18.10
N LEU A 324 -4.10 6.29 -18.55
CA LEU A 324 -3.46 5.31 -17.70
C LEU A 324 -2.01 5.77 -17.44
N THR A 325 -1.63 6.11 -16.21
CA THR A 325 -0.23 6.36 -15.86
C THR A 325 0.34 5.21 -15.04
N ARG A 326 1.24 4.46 -15.69
CA ARG A 326 2.36 3.64 -15.17
C ARG A 326 2.06 2.74 -13.95
N ILE A 327 2.05 1.42 -14.19
CA ILE A 327 3.01 0.42 -13.67
C ILE A 327 2.78 -0.85 -14.51
N PRO A 328 3.80 -1.44 -15.17
CA PRO A 328 3.67 -2.78 -15.75
C PRO A 328 3.42 -3.79 -14.63
N ILE A 329 2.52 -4.73 -14.90
CA ILE A 329 2.06 -5.77 -13.96
C ILE A 329 3.20 -6.65 -13.49
#